data_AF-X1RAR7-F1
#
_entry.id   AF-X1RAR7-F1
#
_cell.length_a   1.000
_cell.length_b   1.000
_cell.length_c   1.000
_cell.angle_alpha   90.00
_cell.angle_beta   90.00
_cell.angle_gamma   90.00
#
_symmetry.space_group_name_H-M   'P 1'
#
loop_
_entity.id
_entity.type
_entity.pdbx_description
1 polymer ?
#
loop_
_entity_poly.entity_id
_entity_poly.type
_entity_poly.pdbx_seq_one_letter_code
_entity_poly.pdbx_strand_id
1 'polypeptide(L)'
;MKLIDVYIHTNGMVIAFNAEGKQIPECQGFILEDQVIKNLKKYADENTHFFFSQWQKQQMECGFGWWFKKQREAKNEIKNKNG
;
A
#
# COMPACT_ATOMS: atom_id res chain seq x y z
N MET A 1 -9.52 -8.19 -14.64
CA MET A 1 -9.87 -7.18 -13.63
C MET A 1 -8.62 -6.37 -13.33
N LYS A 2 -8.69 -5.03 -13.28
CA LYS A 2 -7.56 -4.11 -13.16
C LYS A 2 -7.80 -3.13 -12.01
N LEU A 3 -6.74 -2.77 -11.28
CA LEU A 3 -6.76 -1.77 -10.21
C LEU A 3 -6.67 -0.35 -10.76
N ILE A 4 -7.45 0.56 -10.18
CA ILE A 4 -7.35 2.00 -10.44
C ILE A 4 -6.78 2.71 -9.23
N ASP A 5 -7.38 2.54 -8.06
CA ASP A 5 -6.94 3.21 -6.85
C ASP A 5 -6.62 2.22 -5.74
N VAL A 6 -5.47 2.40 -5.09
CA VAL A 6 -5.06 1.63 -3.92
C VAL A 6 -4.77 2.58 -2.78
N TYR A 7 -5.51 2.44 -1.69
CA TYR A 7 -5.35 3.23 -0.47
C TYR A 7 -4.60 2.40 0.56
N ILE A 8 -3.48 2.94 1.05
CA ILE A 8 -2.67 2.35 2.11
C ILE A 8 -2.78 3.28 3.32
N HIS A 9 -3.46 2.80 4.37
CA HIS A 9 -3.65 3.53 5.61
C HIS A 9 -2.38 3.51 6.49
N THR A 10 -2.32 4.38 7.50
CA THR A 10 -1.20 4.48 8.45
C THR A 10 -0.88 3.19 9.19
N ASN A 11 -1.89 2.37 9.47
CA ASN A 11 -1.72 1.06 10.10
C ASN A 11 -1.32 -0.05 9.10
N GLY A 12 -1.10 0.29 7.83
CA GLY A 12 -0.76 -0.66 6.77
C GLY A 12 -1.96 -1.40 6.16
N MET A 13 -3.19 -1.07 6.54
CA MET A 13 -4.38 -1.63 5.90
C MET A 13 -4.50 -1.14 4.45
N VAL A 14 -4.79 -2.05 3.54
CA VAL A 14 -4.98 -1.80 2.12
C VAL A 14 -6.46 -1.90 1.76
N ILE A 15 -6.94 -0.91 1.01
CA ILE A 15 -8.25 -0.96 0.33
C ILE A 15 -8.01 -0.62 -1.13
N ALA A 16 -8.46 -1.50 -2.03
CA ALA A 16 -8.15 -1.43 -3.44
C ALA A 16 -9.43 -1.40 -4.27
N PHE A 17 -9.48 -0.58 -5.32
CA PHE A 17 -10.66 -0.32 -6.13
C PHE A 17 -10.40 -0.54 -7.62
N ASN A 18 -11.43 -0.98 -8.34
CA ASN A 18 -11.42 -1.07 -9.81
C ASN A 18 -11.98 0.22 -10.45
N ALA A 19 -12.05 0.24 -11.78
CA ALA A 19 -12.57 1.38 -12.55
C ALA A 19 -14.06 1.68 -12.34
N GLU A 20 -14.81 0.75 -11.76
CA GLU A 20 -16.22 0.94 -11.39
C GLU A 20 -16.38 1.50 -9.97
N GLY A 21 -15.27 1.82 -9.29
CA GLY A 21 -15.28 2.22 -7.88
C GLY A 21 -15.64 1.09 -6.92
N LYS A 22 -15.63 -0.17 -7.38
CA LYS A 22 -15.89 -1.34 -6.53
C LYS A 22 -14.60 -1.81 -5.88
N GLN A 23 -14.71 -2.17 -4.60
CA GLN A 23 -13.61 -2.78 -3.88
C GLN A 23 -13.22 -4.13 -4.48
N ILE A 24 -11.93 -4.46 -4.44
CA ILE A 24 -11.38 -5.75 -4.86
C ILE A 24 -10.97 -6.54 -3.62
N PRO A 25 -11.82 -7.47 -3.12
CA PRO A 25 -11.62 -8.10 -1.81
C PRO A 25 -10.29 -8.82 -1.65
N GLU A 26 -9.79 -9.48 -2.70
CA GLU A 26 -8.53 -10.22 -2.62
C GLU A 26 -7.29 -9.31 -2.51
N CYS A 27 -7.42 -8.01 -2.81
CA CYS A 27 -6.36 -7.03 -2.63
C CYS A 27 -6.43 -6.30 -1.29
N GLN A 28 -7.45 -6.59 -0.47
CA GLN A 28 -7.61 -5.99 0.86
C GLN A 28 -6.88 -6.81 1.92
N GLY A 29 -6.41 -6.13 2.96
CA GLY A 29 -5.67 -6.75 4.07
C GLY A 29 -4.47 -5.89 4.46
N PHE A 30 -3.56 -6.44 5.26
CA PHE A 30 -2.35 -5.69 5.60
C PHE A 30 -1.32 -5.77 4.46
N ILE A 31 -0.72 -4.64 4.12
CA ILE A 31 0.26 -4.48 3.02
C ILE A 31 1.50 -5.39 3.14
N LEU A 32 1.78 -5.92 4.34
CA LEU A 32 2.88 -6.85 4.59
C LEU A 32 2.50 -8.32 4.36
N GLU A 33 1.23 -8.63 4.11
CA GLU A 33 0.79 -9.98 3.80
C GLU A 33 1.19 -10.34 2.36
N ASP A 34 1.86 -11.49 2.20
CA ASP A 34 2.34 -11.96 0.90
C ASP A 34 1.22 -12.05 -0.14
N GLN A 35 0.02 -12.45 0.29
CA GLN A 35 -1.14 -12.58 -0.58
C GLN A 35 -1.62 -11.22 -1.10
N VAL A 36 -1.61 -10.20 -0.25
CA VAL A 36 -1.98 -8.82 -0.62
C VAL A 36 -0.96 -8.29 -1.63
N ILE A 37 0.34 -8.41 -1.35
CA ILE A 37 1.41 -7.97 -2.26
C ILE A 37 1.31 -8.68 -3.61
N LYS A 38 1.08 -10.00 -3.61
CA LYS A 38 0.96 -10.81 -4.83
C LYS A 38 -0.24 -10.36 -5.67
N ASN A 39 -1.38 -10.10 -5.04
CA ASN A 39 -2.58 -9.66 -5.75
C ASN A 39 -2.46 -8.23 -6.27
N LEU A 40 -1.89 -7.30 -5.50
CA LEU A 40 -1.61 -5.94 -5.97
C LEU A 40 -0.69 -5.97 -7.20
N LYS A 41 0.39 -6.76 -7.19
CA LYS A 41 1.28 -6.95 -8.35
C LYS A 41 0.58 -7.55 -9.57
N LYS A 42 -0.40 -8.43 -9.35
CA LYS A 42 -1.14 -9.10 -10.43
C LYS A 42 -2.08 -8.13 -11.16
N TYR A 43 -2.66 -7.17 -10.45
CA TYR A 43 -3.75 -6.34 -10.98
C TYR A 43 -3.41 -4.85 -11.16
N ALA A 44 -2.27 -4.39 -10.63
CA ALA A 44 -1.79 -3.03 -10.82
C ALA A 44 -1.00 -2.90 -12.13
N ASP A 45 -1.09 -1.73 -12.75
CA ASP A 45 -0.23 -1.33 -13.86
C ASP A 45 0.15 0.16 -13.77
N GLU A 46 0.70 0.71 -14.85
CA GLU A 46 1.13 2.11 -14.95
C GLU A 46 0.03 3.15 -14.69
N ASN A 47 -1.25 2.77 -14.75
CA ASN A 47 -2.38 3.67 -14.48
C ASN A 47 -2.98 3.46 -13.08
N THR A 48 -2.40 2.58 -12.26
CA THR A 48 -2.86 2.35 -10.89
C THR A 48 -2.24 3.38 -9.96
N HIS A 49 -3.09 4.18 -9.31
CA HIS A 49 -2.68 5.18 -8.34
C HIS A 49 -2.56 4.60 -6.92
N PHE A 50 -1.52 5.00 -6.21
CA PHE A 50 -1.26 4.58 -4.83
C PHE A 50 -1.34 5.78 -3.90
N PHE A 51 -2.33 5.77 -3.02
CA PHE A 51 -2.57 6.81 -2.04
C PHE A 51 -2.14 6.34 -0.66
N PHE A 52 -1.25 7.11 -0.03
CA PHE A 52 -0.93 6.93 1.38
C PHE A 52 -1.76 7.93 2.19
N SER A 53 -2.69 7.44 3.02
CA SER A 53 -3.51 8.30 3.85
C SER A 53 -3.05 8.25 5.31
N GLN A 54 -2.75 9.42 5.86
CA GLN A 54 -3.14 9.73 7.24
C GLN A 54 -4.55 10.29 7.17
N TRP A 55 -5.45 9.89 8.07
CA TRP A 55 -6.81 10.43 8.14
C TRP A 55 -6.75 11.96 7.97
N GLN A 56 -7.33 12.47 6.87
CA GLN A 56 -7.53 13.88 6.52
C GLN A 56 -6.34 14.81 6.13
N LYS A 57 -5.09 14.38 5.89
CA LYS A 57 -4.08 15.31 5.32
C LYS A 57 -3.15 14.67 4.30
N GLN A 58 -3.13 15.29 3.11
CA GLN A 58 -2.23 15.10 1.97
C GLN A 58 -2.07 13.65 1.49
N GLN A 59 -2.76 13.36 0.38
CA GLN A 59 -2.44 12.23 -0.47
C GLN A 59 -1.08 12.52 -1.14
N MET A 60 -0.03 11.81 -0.74
CA MET A 60 1.19 11.73 -1.55
C MET A 60 1.07 10.52 -2.46
N GLU A 61 1.14 10.76 -3.76
CA GLU A 61 1.40 9.71 -4.73
C GLU A 61 2.87 9.31 -4.59
N CYS A 62 3.12 8.12 -4.05
CA CYS A 62 4.46 7.56 -3.90
C CYS A 62 4.49 6.19 -4.57
N GLY A 63 5.51 5.92 -5.39
CA GLY A 63 5.69 4.59 -5.94
C GLY A 63 5.91 3.54 -4.84
N PHE A 64 5.43 2.31 -5.07
CA PHE A 64 5.54 1.16 -4.14
C PHE A 64 6.93 0.96 -3.50
N GLY A 65 8.00 1.25 -4.25
CA GLY A 65 9.38 1.11 -3.78
C GLY A 65 9.74 2.07 -2.63
N TRP A 66 9.12 3.25 -2.56
CA TRP A 66 9.38 4.23 -1.51
C TRP A 66 8.88 3.76 -0.13
N TRP A 67 7.75 3.07 -0.08
CA TRP A 67 7.18 2.59 1.18
C TRP A 67 8.00 1.45 1.79
N PHE A 68 8.41 0.46 0.99
CA PHE A 68 9.28 -0.62 1.48
C PHE A 68 10.61 -0.08 2.01
N LYS A 69 11.13 0.99 1.39
CA LYS A 69 12.32 1.69 1.90
C LYS A 69 12.05 2.29 3.29
N LYS A 70 10.96 3.04 3.47
CA LYS A 70 10.61 3.67 4.76
C LYS A 70 10.36 2.66 5.90
N GLN A 71 9.70 1.54 5.62
CA GLN A 71 9.47 0.49 6.62
C GLN A 71 10.75 -0.23 7.04
N ARG A 72 11.67 -0.48 6.10
CA ARG A 72 12.98 -1.06 6.41
C ARG A 72 13.82 -0.10 7.25
N GLU A 73 13.81 1.19 6.90
CA GLU A 73 14.47 2.25 7.67
C GLU A 73 13.93 2.28 9.11
N ALA A 74 12.61 2.34 9.31
CA ALA A 74 11.99 2.35 10.64
C ALA A 74 12.31 1.10 11.48
N LYS A 75 12.31 -0.10 10.87
CA LYS A 75 12.69 -1.33 11.58
C LYS A 75 14.17 -1.35 12.00
N ASN A 76 15.06 -0.80 11.18
CA ASN A 76 16.48 -0.74 11.50
C ASN A 76 16.79 0.28 12.61
N GLU A 77 16.08 1.40 12.65
CA GLU A 77 16.21 2.38 13.74
C GLU A 77 15.77 1.80 15.10
N ILE A 78 14.70 1.01 15.14
CA ILE A 78 14.25 0.33 16.37
C ILE A 78 15.29 -0.68 16.86
N LYS A 79 15.96 -1.41 15.94
CA LYS A 79 17.03 -2.35 16.29
C LYS A 79 18.27 -1.64 16.85
N ASN A 80 18.65 -0.49 16.29
CA ASN A 80 19.81 0.27 16.76
C ASN A 80 19.60 1.00 18.10
N LYS A 81 18.35 1.20 18.54
CA LYS A 81 18.04 1.80 19.86
C LYS A 81 18.02 0.81 21.02
N ASN A 82 17.97 -0.49 20.73
CA ASN A 82 17.92 -1.57 21.72
C ASN A 82 19.22 -2.40 21.75
N GLY A 83 20.30 -1.90 21.15
CA GLY A 83 21.63 -2.51 21.12
C GLY A 83 22.67 -1.69 21.87
#